data_AF-A0A1G7YLG1-F1
#
_entry.id   AF-A0A1G7YLG1-F1
#
_cell.length_a   1.000
_cell.length_b   1.000
_cell.length_c   1.000
_cell.angle_alpha   90.00
_cell.angle_beta   90.00
_cell.angle_gamma   90.00
#
_symmetry.space_group_name_H-M   'P 1'
#
loop_
_entity.id
_entity.type
_entity.pdbx_description
1 polymer ?
#
loop_
_entity_poly.entity_id
_entity_poly.type
_entity_poly.pdbx_seq_one_letter_code
_entity_poly.pdbx_strand_id
1 'polypeptide(L)' 'MVDLDREAIRAVAQRLQRLSDDHWCALDPSCRFMANDAWVGPAGSRFGTQVHADQRELRAVLTQAVHSAHQKLASIPDQP' A
#
# COMPACT_ATOMS: atom_id res chain seq x y z
N MET A 1 -11.72 -24.21 -16.96
CA MET A 1 -12.40 -22.95 -16.57
C MET A 1 -11.90 -22.45 -15.21
N VAL A 2 -11.80 -23.33 -14.19
CA VAL A 2 -11.22 -23.01 -12.86
C VAL A 2 -9.76 -22.54 -12.94
N ASP A 3 -8.96 -23.17 -13.79
CA ASP A 3 -7.55 -22.80 -14.00
C ASP A 3 -7.39 -21.37 -14.55
N LEU A 4 -8.27 -20.99 -15.49
CA LEU A 4 -8.30 -19.65 -16.08
C LEU A 4 -8.69 -18.57 -15.06
N ASP A 5 -9.59 -18.91 -14.13
CA ASP A 5 -10.00 -18.02 -13.03
C ASP A 5 -8.87 -17.83 -12.01
N ARG A 6 -8.11 -18.89 -11.73
CA ARG A 6 -6.93 -18.83 -10.86
C ARG A 6 -5.82 -17.96 -11.43
N GLU A 7 -5.49 -18.10 -12.71
CA GLU A 7 -4.49 -17.25 -13.37
C GLU A 7 -4.92 -15.79 -13.42
N ALA A 8 -6.20 -15.52 -13.68
CA ALA A 8 -6.74 -14.16 -13.63
C ALA A 8 -6.58 -13.54 -12.23
N ILE A 9 -6.92 -14.30 -11.18
CA ILE A 9 -6.78 -13.85 -9.79
C ILE A 9 -5.30 -13.66 -9.41
N ARG A 10 -4.41 -14.53 -9.89
CA ARG A 10 -2.95 -14.35 -9.72
C ARG A 10 -2.45 -13.07 -10.39
N ALA A 11 -2.88 -12.79 -11.62
CA ALA A 11 -2.50 -11.57 -12.33
C ALA A 11 -2.98 -10.30 -11.59
N VAL A 12 -4.19 -10.33 -11.04
CA VAL A 12 -4.72 -9.24 -10.20
C VAL A 12 -3.90 -9.07 -8.92
N ALA A 13 -3.57 -10.17 -8.23
CA ALA A 13 -2.75 -10.12 -7.01
C ALA A 13 -1.35 -9.53 -7.29
N GLN A 14 -0.71 -9.95 -8.38
CA GLN A 14 0.59 -9.40 -8.80
C GLN A 14 0.50 -7.90 -9.13
N ARG A 15 -0.58 -7.47 -9.79
CA ARG A 15 -0.80 -6.04 -10.08
C ARG A 15 -0.97 -5.23 -8.79
N LEU A 16 -1.74 -5.74 -7.83
CA LEU A 16 -1.92 -5.09 -6.53
C LEU A 16 -0.61 -5.03 -5.74
N GLN A 17 0.21 -6.08 -5.78
CA GLN A 17 1.53 -6.08 -5.16
C GLN A 17 2.43 -5.00 -5.78
N ARG A 18 2.51 -4.92 -7.12
CA ARG A 18 3.33 -3.89 -7.79
C ARG A 18 2.87 -2.47 -7.43
N LEU A 19 1.56 -2.21 -7.47
CA LEU A 19 1.02 -0.90 -7.07
C LEU A 19 1.33 -0.59 -5.60
N SER A 20 1.24 -1.60 -4.73
CA SER A 20 1.63 -1.44 -3.32
C SER A 20 3.10 -1.08 -3.19
N ASP A 21 3.99 -1.80 -3.87
CA ASP A 21 5.43 -1.57 -3.81
C ASP A 21 5.80 -0.17 -4.36
N ASP A 22 5.23 0.22 -5.49
CA ASP A 22 5.44 1.52 -6.14
C ASP A 22 5.01 2.69 -5.24
N HIS A 23 3.91 2.52 -4.50
CA HIS A 23 3.34 3.59 -3.68
C HIS A 23 3.70 3.50 -2.19
N TRP A 24 4.38 2.44 -1.75
CA TRP A 24 4.69 2.21 -0.32
C TRP A 24 5.44 3.39 0.33
N CYS A 25 6.36 3.99 -0.43
CA CYS A 25 7.22 5.09 0.02
C CYS A 25 6.81 6.46 -0.54
N ALA A 26 5.62 6.60 -1.14
CA ALA A 26 5.21 7.83 -1.84
C ALA A 26 5.27 9.09 -0.96
N LEU A 27 5.02 8.93 0.35
CA LEU A 27 5.01 10.03 1.32
C LEU A 27 6.31 10.16 2.13
N ASP A 28 7.27 9.25 1.95
CA ASP A 28 8.52 9.26 2.70
C ASP A 28 9.34 10.56 2.51
N PRO A 29 9.45 11.15 1.30
CA PRO A 29 10.14 12.43 1.13
C PRO A 29 9.50 13.55 1.95
N SER A 30 8.17 13.66 1.95
CA SER A 30 7.43 14.68 2.70
C SER A 30 7.62 14.51 4.21
N CYS A 31 7.53 13.28 4.72
CA CYS A 31 7.83 12.96 6.11
C CYS A 31 9.28 13.33 6.48
N ARG A 32 10.25 13.08 5.59
CA ARG A 32 11.65 13.42 5.81
C ARG A 32 11.89 14.93 5.85
N PHE A 33 11.23 15.70 4.97
CA PHE A 33 11.32 17.16 5.01
C PHE A 33 10.77 17.73 6.32
N MET A 34 9.69 17.15 6.84
CA MET A 34 9.15 17.53 8.15
C MET A 34 10.09 17.23 9.31
N ALA A 35 10.80 16.10 9.27
CA ALA A 35 11.78 15.73 10.29
C ALA A 35 13.04 16.63 10.30
N ASN A 36 13.34 17.30 9.20
CA ASN A 36 14.49 18.20 9.05
C ASN A 36 14.16 19.67 9.38
N ASP A 37 13.03 19.92 10.06
CA ASP A 37 12.52 21.28 10.37
C ASP A 37 12.42 22.19 9.15
N ALA A 38 12.23 21.62 7.95
CA ALA A 38 12.13 22.42 6.73
C ALA A 38 10.94 23.39 6.80
N TRP A 39 9.86 22.99 7.50
CA TRP A 39 8.62 23.75 7.66
C TRP A 39 8.35 23.99 9.14
N VAL A 40 8.53 25.23 9.57
CA VAL A 40 8.40 25.64 10.98
C VAL A 40 7.06 26.30 11.30
N GLY A 41 6.69 26.31 12.58
CA GLY A 41 5.50 26.97 13.09
C GLY A 41 4.23 26.12 13.08
N PRO A 42 3.09 26.69 13.53
CA PRO A 42 1.86 25.92 13.76
C PRO A 42 1.30 25.24 12.50
N ALA A 43 1.45 25.86 11.34
CA ALA A 43 1.03 25.28 10.06
C ALA A 43 1.92 24.09 9.67
N GLY A 44 3.24 24.21 9.84
CA GLY A 44 4.19 23.10 9.63
C GLY A 44 3.90 21.92 10.53
N SER A 45 3.67 22.15 11.83
CA SER A 45 3.32 21.09 12.79
C SER A 45 2.02 20.35 12.42
N ARG A 46 0.98 21.08 11.99
CA ARG A 46 -0.27 20.48 11.50
C ARG A 46 -0.06 19.66 10.24
N PHE A 47 0.67 20.19 9.27
CA PHE A 47 1.00 19.47 8.04
C PHE A 47 1.81 18.20 8.33
N GLY A 48 2.81 18.28 9.23
CA GLY A 48 3.59 17.12 9.68
C GLY A 48 2.71 16.04 10.31
N THR A 49 1.78 16.44 11.17
CA THR A 49 0.82 15.50 11.77
C THR A 49 -0.03 14.81 10.70
N GLN A 50 -0.54 15.58 9.74
CA GLN A 50 -1.38 15.07 8.67
C GLN A 50 -0.62 14.11 7.74
N VAL A 51 0.58 14.49 7.25
CA VAL A 51 1.33 13.64 6.31
C VAL A 51 1.76 12.32 6.93
N HIS A 52 2.06 12.30 8.24
CA HIS A 52 2.31 11.05 8.95
C HIS A 52 1.05 10.21 9.16
N ALA A 53 -0.12 10.84 9.33
CA ALA A 53 -1.39 10.12 9.39
C ALA A 53 -1.71 9.48 8.03
N ASP A 54 -1.59 10.25 6.95
CA ASP A 54 -1.82 9.80 5.57
C ASP A 54 -0.85 8.67 5.18
N GLN A 55 0.41 8.74 5.61
CA GLN A 55 1.39 7.65 5.39
C GLN A 55 0.97 6.35 6.07
N ARG A 56 0.46 6.42 7.31
CA ARG A 56 -0.02 5.23 8.02
C ARG A 56 -1.27 4.66 7.35
N GLU A 57 -2.20 5.53 6.95
CA GLU A 57 -3.42 5.12 6.26
C GLU A 57 -3.11 4.46 4.91
N LEU A 58 -2.25 5.07 4.10
CA LEU A 58 -1.80 4.51 2.83
C LEU A 58 -1.22 3.11 3.02
N ARG A 59 -0.27 2.94 3.97
CA ARG A 59 0.34 1.64 4.24
C ARG A 59 -0.67 0.62 4.74
N ALA A 60 -1.63 1.02 5.56
CA ALA A 60 -2.69 0.13 6.03
C ALA A 60 -3.58 -0.36 4.87
N VAL A 61 -4.03 0.54 4.00
CA VAL A 61 -4.87 0.21 2.84
C VAL A 61 -4.12 -0.70 1.86
N LEU A 62 -2.87 -0.37 1.54
CA LEU A 62 -2.04 -1.20 0.65
C LEU A 62 -1.81 -2.60 1.22
N THR A 63 -1.46 -2.69 2.51
CA THR A 63 -1.28 -3.98 3.22
C THR A 63 -2.56 -4.81 3.18
N GLN A 64 -3.71 -4.19 3.48
CA GLN A 64 -5.00 -4.88 3.46
C GLN A 64 -5.37 -5.36 2.06
N ALA A 65 -5.14 -4.56 1.02
CA ALA A 65 -5.43 -4.92 -0.36
C ALA A 65 -4.60 -6.12 -0.83
N VAL A 66 -3.29 -6.09 -0.59
CA VAL A 66 -2.38 -7.20 -0.90
C VAL A 66 -2.75 -8.46 -0.12
N HIS A 67 -2.98 -8.33 1.19
CA HIS A 67 -3.38 -9.46 2.03
C HIS A 67 -4.68 -10.11 1.54
N SER A 68 -5.69 -9.30 1.24
CA SER A 68 -6.98 -9.77 0.72
C SER A 68 -6.83 -10.49 -0.63
N ALA A 69 -5.96 -9.98 -1.52
CA ALA A 69 -5.69 -10.61 -2.81
C ALA A 69 -5.00 -11.96 -2.65
N HIS A 70 -3.99 -12.06 -1.78
CA HIS A 70 -3.30 -13.31 -1.49
C HIS A 70 -4.19 -14.33 -0.78
N GLN A 71 -5.05 -13.90 0.16
CA GLN A 71 -6.04 -14.77 0.79
C GLN A 71 -7.02 -15.35 -0.25
N LYS A 72 -7.50 -14.52 -1.18
CA LYS A 72 -8.37 -14.99 -2.26
C LYS A 72 -7.66 -16.01 -3.15
N LEU A 73 -6.41 -15.74 -3.54
CA LEU A 73 -5.62 -16.67 -4.36
C LEU A 73 -5.37 -18.01 -3.62
N ALA A 74 -5.06 -17.97 -2.33
CA ALA A 74 -4.81 -19.16 -1.51
C ALA A 74 -6.08 -20.00 -1.27
N SER A 75 -7.26 -19.38 -1.34
CA SER A 75 -8.55 -20.07 -1.18
C SER A 75 -8.96 -20.87 -2.43
N ILE A 76 -8.27 -20.70 -3.56
CA ILE A 76 -8.54 -21.44 -4.79
C ILE A 76 -7.72 -22.74 -4.78
N PRO A 77 -8.36 -23.92 -4.90
CA PRO A 77 -7.66 -25.19 -4.93
C PRO A 77 -6.60 -25.22 -6.04
N ASP A 78 -5.37 -25.58 -5.69
CA ASP A 78 -4.33 -25.97 -6.64
C ASP A 78 -4.63 -27.41 -7.05
N GLN A 79 -5.38 -27.62 -8.14
CA GLN A 79 -5.53 -28.97 -8.67
C GLN A 79 -4.24 -29.37 -9.41
N PRO A 80 -3.71 -30.57 -9.17
CA PRO A 80 -2.50 -31.09 -9.83
C PRO A 80 -2.72 -31.40 -11.31
#